data_AF-A0A6B3LMN8-F1
#
_entry.id   AF-A0A6B3LMN8-F1
#
_cell.length_a   1.000
_cell.length_b   1.000
_cell.length_c   1.000
_cell.angle_alpha   90.00
_cell.angle_beta   90.00
_cell.angle_gamma   90.00
#
_symmetry.space_group_name_H-M   'P 1'
#
loop_
_entity.id
_entity.type
_entity.pdbx_description
1 polymer ?
#
loop_
_entity_poly.entity_id
_entity_poly.type
_entity_poly.pdbx_seq_one_letter_code
_entity_poly.pdbx_strand_id
1 'polypeptide(L)'
;MRTFIYTLALAFITTLTMSCDQETEAEVSPLTTTATKNFGTVPGTTILNFSETTGPLSQVMVVKDSYTTLPVKVTAKQLRNGKPVGANLALAYNTMSPDKNNAGYKAVNQGPFRLGNVLTIGDMRGPNSTIHNRGGSIELDFSSFGTVVMRGLYIVDIEENERGSTLELLDASGRVIYKKELPVTGAYKFQPLVLEGNGVSGVAKLRVNFITKDGRGGSGAIDVIQFCPGGVCPR
;
A
#
# COMPACT_ATOMS: atom_id res chain seq x y z
N MET A 1 -2.04 85.91 -32.97
CA MET A 1 -1.00 85.96 -31.92
C MET A 1 -1.67 86.32 -30.59
N ARG A 2 -1.94 85.33 -29.75
CA ARG A 2 -2.33 85.51 -28.35
C ARG A 2 -1.68 84.43 -27.50
N THR A 3 -1.28 84.87 -26.32
CA THR A 3 -0.23 84.38 -25.44
C THR A 3 -0.70 83.25 -24.54
N PHE A 4 0.20 82.32 -24.23
CA PHE A 4 0.08 81.27 -23.21
C PHE A 4 0.02 81.85 -21.79
N ILE A 5 -0.94 81.42 -20.96
CA ILE A 5 -0.79 81.22 -19.49
C ILE A 5 -1.82 80.17 -19.06
N TYR A 6 -1.40 79.02 -18.51
CA TYR A 6 -2.19 78.28 -17.50
C TYR A 6 -1.26 77.46 -16.59
N THR A 7 -1.00 78.07 -15.45
CA THR A 7 -1.04 77.57 -14.07
C THR A 7 -0.74 76.09 -13.78
N LEU A 8 0.38 75.93 -13.07
CA LEU A 8 0.83 74.78 -12.27
C LEU A 8 -0.23 74.33 -11.25
N ALA A 9 -0.56 73.04 -11.22
CA ALA A 9 -1.26 72.40 -10.11
C ALA A 9 -0.40 71.25 -9.57
N LEU A 10 0.06 71.41 -8.34
CA LEU A 10 0.93 70.50 -7.61
C LEU A 10 0.08 69.41 -6.96
N ALA A 11 0.20 68.16 -7.43
CA ALA A 11 -0.48 67.02 -6.80
C ALA A 11 0.44 66.39 -5.73
N PHE A 12 0.01 66.47 -4.47
CA PHE A 12 0.59 65.69 -3.36
C PHE A 12 0.17 64.23 -3.51
N ILE A 13 1.13 63.34 -3.77
CA ILE A 13 0.93 61.88 -3.72
C ILE A 13 1.35 61.42 -2.34
N THR A 14 0.38 61.07 -1.50
CA THR A 14 0.58 60.35 -0.24
C THR A 14 0.68 58.85 -0.55
N THR A 15 1.89 58.30 -0.47
CA THR A 15 2.12 56.85 -0.53
C THR A 15 1.83 56.23 0.84
N LEU A 16 0.73 55.49 0.94
CA LEU A 16 0.47 54.57 2.05
C LEU A 16 1.38 53.33 1.86
N THR A 17 2.36 53.16 2.74
CA THR A 17 3.14 51.92 2.83
C THR A 17 2.30 50.87 3.57
N MET A 18 1.61 49.99 2.82
CA MET A 18 1.09 48.76 3.42
C MET A 18 2.28 47.85 3.71
N SER A 19 2.53 47.61 5.00
CA SER A 19 3.44 46.58 5.48
C SER A 19 2.85 45.23 5.09
N CYS A 20 3.39 44.61 4.04
CA CYS A 20 3.19 43.18 3.84
C CYS A 20 3.99 42.46 4.93
N ASP A 21 3.29 41.91 5.91
CA ASP A 21 3.82 40.78 6.66
C ASP A 21 4.12 39.68 5.64
N GLN A 22 5.40 39.44 5.38
CA GLN A 22 5.83 38.24 4.66
C GLN A 22 5.53 37.05 5.57
N GLU A 23 4.41 36.38 5.32
CA GLU A 23 4.24 34.99 5.72
C GLU A 23 5.47 34.23 5.21
N THR A 24 6.26 33.74 6.16
CA THR A 24 7.35 32.82 5.88
C THR A 24 6.70 31.55 5.35
N GLU A 25 6.71 31.39 4.02
CA GLU A 25 6.38 30.12 3.38
C GLU A 25 7.26 29.06 4.02
N ALA A 26 6.65 28.17 4.80
CA ALA A 26 7.33 27.01 5.34
C ALA A 26 7.97 26.28 4.16
N GLU A 27 9.29 26.12 4.23
CA GLU A 27 10.06 25.34 3.27
C GLU A 27 9.48 23.92 3.23
N VAL A 28 8.64 23.66 2.23
CA VAL A 28 8.07 22.34 2.00
C VAL A 28 9.23 21.47 1.50
N SER A 29 9.88 20.80 2.45
CA SER A 29 10.86 19.77 2.15
C SER A 29 10.27 18.84 1.09
N PRO A 30 10.99 18.52 0.00
CA PRO A 30 10.50 17.63 -1.02
C PRO A 30 10.13 16.31 -0.34
N LEU A 31 8.85 15.94 -0.46
CA LEU A 31 8.27 14.72 0.08
C LEU A 31 9.22 13.56 -0.22
N THR A 32 9.84 13.02 0.82
CA THR A 32 10.66 11.82 0.69
C THR A 32 9.79 10.68 0.20
N THR A 33 10.38 9.66 -0.42
CA THR A 33 9.69 8.49 -0.98
C THR A 33 8.79 7.73 0.01
N THR A 34 8.88 8.07 1.30
CA THR A 34 8.03 7.58 2.40
C THR A 34 6.63 8.23 2.42
N ALA A 35 6.46 9.40 1.80
CA ALA A 35 5.27 10.24 1.97
C ALA A 35 4.13 9.98 0.96
N THR A 36 4.23 8.97 0.10
CA THR A 36 3.16 8.64 -0.86
C THR A 36 2.32 7.41 -0.50
N LYS A 37 2.66 6.64 0.54
CA LYS A 37 1.84 5.53 1.06
C LYS A 37 0.85 6.02 2.15
N ASN A 38 0.09 7.08 1.88
CA ASN A 38 -0.82 7.72 2.85
C ASN A 38 -2.15 6.97 3.06
N PHE A 39 -2.12 5.64 3.03
CA PHE A 39 -3.21 4.84 3.57
C PHE A 39 -2.86 4.57 5.03
N GLY A 40 -3.40 5.41 5.92
CA GLY A 40 -3.09 5.30 7.34
C GLY A 40 -2.62 6.56 8.06
N THR A 41 -3.10 7.73 7.65
CA THR A 41 -3.09 8.90 8.53
C THR A 41 -4.19 8.84 9.60
N VAL A 42 -4.98 7.75 9.64
CA VAL A 42 -5.98 7.54 10.70
C VAL A 42 -5.22 7.35 12.02
N PRO A 43 -5.35 8.27 12.98
CA PRO A 43 -4.66 8.18 14.25
C PRO A 43 -4.97 6.84 14.96
N GLY A 44 -3.96 6.25 15.59
CA GLY A 44 -4.10 4.99 16.33
C GLY A 44 -4.21 3.72 15.47
N THR A 45 -3.89 3.81 14.17
CA THR A 45 -3.72 2.63 13.31
C THR A 45 -2.24 2.27 13.14
N THR A 46 -1.97 0.99 12.91
CA THR A 46 -0.67 0.42 12.59
C THR A 46 -0.62 0.11 11.10
N ILE A 47 0.52 0.40 10.47
CA ILE A 47 0.81 0.06 9.07
C ILE A 47 1.86 -1.04 9.04
N LEU A 48 1.53 -2.15 8.37
CA LEU A 48 2.50 -3.15 7.93
C LEU A 48 2.76 -2.91 6.44
N ASN A 49 4.02 -2.66 6.07
CA ASN A 49 4.46 -2.54 4.68
C ASN A 49 5.77 -3.31 4.47
N PHE A 50 6.18 -3.48 3.23
CA PHE A 50 7.33 -4.33 2.90
C PHE A 50 8.56 -3.55 2.42
N SER A 51 8.53 -2.22 2.49
CA SER A 51 9.52 -1.33 1.83
C SER A 51 10.97 -1.60 2.25
N GLU A 52 11.19 -2.13 3.46
CA GLU A 52 12.51 -2.45 4.01
C GLU A 52 12.88 -3.95 3.88
N THR A 53 11.99 -4.77 3.34
CA THR A 53 12.16 -6.22 3.24
C THR A 53 12.27 -6.65 1.78
N THR A 54 13.25 -7.49 1.44
CA THR A 54 13.38 -8.06 0.09
C THR A 54 13.70 -9.55 0.18
N GLY A 55 13.13 -10.35 -0.72
CA GLY A 55 13.37 -11.78 -0.81
C GLY A 55 12.33 -12.64 -0.07
N PRO A 56 12.62 -13.93 0.13
CA PRO A 56 11.70 -14.86 0.80
C PRO A 56 11.34 -14.39 2.21
N LEU A 57 10.07 -14.51 2.57
CA LEU A 57 9.52 -13.94 3.80
C LEU A 57 8.70 -14.96 4.58
N SER A 58 8.97 -15.12 5.87
CA SER A 58 8.17 -15.96 6.78
C SER A 58 7.46 -15.17 7.87
N GLN A 59 7.91 -13.96 8.16
CA GLN A 59 7.31 -13.05 9.12
C GLN A 59 7.78 -11.60 8.91
N VAL A 60 6.98 -10.64 9.35
CA VAL A 60 7.36 -9.23 9.45
C VAL A 60 7.22 -8.79 10.90
N MET A 61 8.21 -8.06 11.42
CA MET A 61 8.15 -7.47 12.74
C MET A 61 7.38 -6.14 12.67
N VAL A 62 6.35 -6.00 13.48
CA VAL A 62 5.50 -4.81 13.48
C VAL A 62 5.48 -4.17 14.87
N VAL A 63 5.75 -2.87 14.91
CA VAL A 63 5.66 -2.08 16.13
C VAL A 63 4.18 -1.95 16.53
N LYS A 64 3.83 -2.52 17.68
CA LYS A 64 2.49 -2.41 18.27
C LYS A 64 2.34 -1.14 19.09
N ASP A 65 3.37 -0.80 19.87
CA ASP A 65 3.45 0.37 20.74
C ASP A 65 4.93 0.73 20.98
N SER A 66 5.22 1.76 21.77
CA SER A 66 6.58 2.26 22.02
C SER A 66 7.55 1.24 22.62
N TYR A 67 7.05 0.10 23.13
CA TYR A 67 7.86 -0.89 23.84
C TYR A 67 7.76 -2.29 23.23
N THR A 68 6.79 -2.52 22.34
CA THR A 68 6.44 -3.86 21.88
C THR A 68 6.46 -3.94 20.36
N THR A 69 7.26 -4.88 19.85
CA THR A 69 7.26 -5.29 18.45
C THR A 69 6.83 -6.75 18.37
N LEU A 70 5.79 -7.03 17.58
CA LEU A 70 5.21 -8.36 17.46
C LEU A 70 5.35 -8.89 16.03
N PRO A 71 5.57 -10.19 15.84
CA PRO A 71 5.67 -10.78 14.52
C PRO A 71 4.28 -10.99 13.90
N VAL A 72 4.12 -10.62 12.64
CA VAL A 72 3.03 -11.10 11.77
C VAL A 72 3.61 -12.21 10.90
N LYS A 73 3.13 -13.44 11.02
CA LYS A 73 3.63 -14.54 10.19
C LYS A 73 3.08 -14.40 8.78
N VAL A 74 3.89 -14.72 7.78
CA VAL A 74 3.52 -14.63 6.37
C VAL A 74 3.67 -16.01 5.75
N THR A 75 2.60 -16.49 5.12
CA THR A 75 2.62 -17.73 4.35
C THR A 75 2.06 -17.46 2.96
N ALA A 76 2.75 -17.85 1.90
CA ALA A 76 2.16 -17.93 0.58
C ALA A 76 2.23 -19.34 0.02
N LYS A 77 1.18 -19.72 -0.71
CA LYS A 77 1.04 -21.03 -1.34
C LYS A 77 0.69 -20.84 -2.80
N GLN A 78 1.46 -21.45 -3.69
CA GLN A 78 1.11 -21.54 -5.11
C GLN A 78 0.00 -22.57 -5.33
N LEU A 79 -0.80 -22.38 -6.37
CA LEU A 79 -1.69 -23.41 -6.88
C LEU A 79 -1.03 -24.16 -8.04
N ARG A 80 -0.94 -25.48 -7.93
CA ARG A 80 -0.55 -26.37 -9.03
C ARG A 80 -1.68 -27.36 -9.27
N ASN A 81 -2.29 -27.29 -10.45
CA ASN A 81 -3.48 -28.09 -10.80
C ASN A 81 -4.60 -27.96 -9.75
N GLY A 82 -4.84 -26.74 -9.25
CA GLY A 82 -5.83 -26.46 -8.20
C GLY A 82 -5.46 -26.92 -6.79
N LYS A 83 -4.27 -27.49 -6.58
CA LYS A 83 -3.80 -27.92 -5.25
C LYS A 83 -2.67 -27.01 -4.73
N PRO A 84 -2.67 -26.66 -3.43
CA PRO A 84 -1.57 -25.91 -2.83
C PRO A 84 -0.26 -26.70 -2.84
N VAL A 85 0.86 -26.02 -3.11
CA VAL A 85 2.22 -26.59 -2.98
C VAL A 85 2.77 -26.37 -1.55
N GLY A 86 3.57 -27.31 -1.03
CA GLY A 86 3.87 -27.45 0.40
C GLY A 86 4.91 -26.49 1.02
N ALA A 87 5.64 -25.70 0.24
CA ALA A 87 6.60 -24.72 0.77
C ALA A 87 5.96 -23.34 0.95
N ASN A 88 6.46 -22.54 1.91
CA ASN A 88 6.11 -21.13 1.99
C ASN A 88 6.83 -20.37 0.87
N LEU A 89 6.04 -19.73 0.01
CA LEU A 89 6.51 -19.05 -1.19
C LEU A 89 6.24 -17.55 -1.10
N ALA A 90 6.14 -16.98 0.10
CA ALA A 90 5.96 -15.53 0.26
C ALA A 90 7.24 -14.79 -0.12
N LEU A 91 7.10 -13.78 -0.98
CA LEU A 91 8.20 -13.00 -1.54
C LEU A 91 7.92 -11.51 -1.32
N ALA A 92 8.81 -10.80 -0.65
CA ALA A 92 8.87 -9.35 -0.73
C ALA A 92 9.65 -8.97 -2.01
N TYR A 93 8.92 -8.60 -3.06
CA TYR A 93 9.47 -8.34 -4.38
C TYR A 93 9.83 -6.85 -4.54
N ASN A 94 11.06 -6.58 -4.98
CA ASN A 94 11.55 -5.22 -5.18
C ASN A 94 11.10 -4.65 -6.53
N THR A 95 10.06 -3.81 -6.51
CA THR A 95 9.52 -3.19 -7.73
C THR A 95 10.41 -2.06 -8.26
N MET A 96 11.33 -1.53 -7.44
CA MET A 96 12.29 -0.49 -7.85
C MET A 96 13.42 -1.05 -8.72
N SER A 97 13.71 -2.34 -8.61
CA SER A 97 14.70 -3.04 -9.43
C SER A 97 14.08 -4.32 -10.03
N PRO A 98 13.05 -4.19 -10.88
CA PRO A 98 12.32 -5.34 -11.35
C PRO A 98 13.12 -6.14 -12.38
N ASP A 99 12.88 -7.46 -12.43
CA ASP A 99 13.41 -8.33 -13.47
C ASP A 99 12.81 -8.03 -14.86
N LYS A 100 13.31 -8.73 -15.88
CA LYS A 100 12.89 -8.54 -17.28
C LYS A 100 11.38 -8.77 -17.50
N ASN A 101 10.79 -9.75 -16.81
CA ASN A 101 9.39 -10.11 -17.00
C ASN A 101 8.45 -9.12 -16.31
N ASN A 102 8.96 -8.42 -15.29
CA ASN A 102 8.22 -7.47 -14.47
C ASN A 102 8.66 -6.00 -14.73
N ALA A 103 9.30 -5.74 -15.88
CA ALA A 103 9.92 -4.45 -16.19
C ALA A 103 8.92 -3.27 -16.19
N GLY A 104 7.61 -3.53 -16.30
CA GLY A 104 6.56 -2.51 -16.23
C GLY A 104 6.54 -1.73 -14.91
N TYR A 105 7.00 -2.32 -13.81
CA TYR A 105 7.14 -1.61 -12.53
C TYR A 105 8.12 -0.43 -12.59
N LYS A 106 9.04 -0.38 -13.57
CA LYS A 106 9.95 0.77 -13.73
C LYS A 106 9.19 2.06 -13.99
N ALA A 107 8.19 2.03 -14.87
CA ALA A 107 7.40 3.21 -15.21
C ALA A 107 6.57 3.70 -14.01
N VAL A 108 6.02 2.77 -13.24
CA VAL A 108 5.22 3.07 -12.04
C VAL A 108 6.07 3.77 -10.99
N ASN A 109 7.30 3.30 -10.77
CA ASN A 109 8.21 3.84 -9.77
C ASN A 109 8.95 5.12 -10.20
N GLN A 110 8.77 5.56 -11.45
CA GLN A 110 9.22 6.88 -11.92
C GLN A 110 8.19 7.99 -11.62
N GLY A 111 6.95 7.63 -11.27
CA GLY A 111 5.91 8.57 -10.88
C GLY A 111 6.11 9.15 -9.47
N PRO A 112 5.22 10.07 -9.05
CA PRO A 112 5.25 10.66 -7.70
C PRO A 112 5.00 9.61 -6.61
N PHE A 113 4.34 8.50 -6.95
CA PHE A 113 4.12 7.36 -6.05
C PHE A 113 5.12 6.24 -6.36
N ARG A 114 5.83 5.77 -5.35
CA ARG A 114 6.74 4.62 -5.46
C ARG A 114 6.19 3.45 -4.64
N LEU A 115 5.98 2.31 -5.32
CA LEU A 115 5.49 1.09 -4.67
C LEU A 115 6.56 0.51 -3.72
N GLY A 116 7.85 0.69 -4.02
CA GLY A 116 8.91 0.10 -3.20
C GLY A 116 8.89 -1.42 -3.32
N ASN A 117 8.83 -2.13 -2.19
CA ASN A 117 8.66 -3.57 -2.21
C ASN A 117 7.21 -3.95 -1.90
N VAL A 118 6.73 -5.01 -2.56
CA VAL A 118 5.36 -5.52 -2.39
C VAL A 118 5.42 -7.00 -2.00
N LEU A 119 4.42 -7.47 -1.25
CA LEU A 119 4.31 -8.88 -0.91
C LEU A 119 3.53 -9.64 -1.98
N THR A 120 4.15 -10.65 -2.57
CA THR A 120 3.58 -11.50 -3.62
C THR A 120 3.91 -12.97 -3.36
N ILE A 121 3.41 -13.83 -4.24
CA ILE A 121 3.79 -15.23 -4.31
C ILE A 121 5.04 -15.32 -5.19
N GLY A 122 6.11 -15.90 -4.67
CA GLY A 122 7.37 -16.06 -5.37
C GLY A 122 7.50 -17.39 -6.10
N ASP A 123 8.17 -17.37 -7.24
CA ASP A 123 8.87 -18.51 -7.82
C ASP A 123 10.28 -18.54 -7.23
N MET A 124 10.46 -19.36 -6.18
CA MET A 124 11.64 -19.34 -5.33
C MET A 124 12.85 -19.96 -6.03
N ARG A 125 13.85 -19.13 -6.34
CA ARG A 125 15.08 -19.50 -7.05
C ARG A 125 16.32 -18.90 -6.39
N GLY A 126 16.31 -18.84 -5.05
CA GLY A 126 17.34 -18.18 -4.25
C GLY A 126 17.42 -16.68 -4.57
N PRO A 127 18.59 -16.13 -4.95
CA PRO A 127 18.74 -14.71 -5.27
C PRO A 127 17.97 -14.28 -6.53
N ASN A 128 17.57 -15.24 -7.39
CA ASN A 128 16.83 -14.98 -8.62
C ASN A 128 15.31 -15.21 -8.45
N SER A 129 14.81 -15.16 -7.21
CA SER A 129 13.38 -15.32 -6.95
C SER A 129 12.59 -14.18 -7.60
N THR A 130 11.47 -14.53 -8.24
CA THR A 130 10.63 -13.61 -9.02
C THR A 130 9.16 -13.82 -8.69
N ILE A 131 8.28 -12.98 -9.22
CA ILE A 131 6.82 -13.10 -9.09
C ILE A 131 6.34 -14.40 -9.76
N HIS A 132 5.52 -15.17 -9.04
CA HIS A 132 4.79 -16.30 -9.55
C HIS A 132 3.47 -15.84 -10.17
N ASN A 133 3.12 -16.36 -11.35
CA ASN A 133 1.99 -15.90 -12.15
C ASN A 133 0.98 -17.00 -12.50
N ARG A 134 0.74 -17.96 -11.58
CA ARG A 134 -0.23 -19.05 -11.76
C ARG A 134 -1.18 -19.23 -10.57
N GLY A 135 -1.46 -18.14 -9.88
CA GLY A 135 -2.40 -18.10 -8.77
C GLY A 135 -1.84 -18.69 -7.49
N GLY A 136 -2.66 -18.63 -6.44
CA GLY A 136 -2.24 -18.99 -5.11
C GLY A 136 -2.95 -18.19 -4.04
N SER A 137 -2.41 -18.27 -2.83
CA SER A 137 -2.89 -17.49 -1.70
C SER A 137 -1.75 -16.95 -0.87
N ILE A 138 -1.90 -15.73 -0.36
CA ILE A 138 -1.07 -15.15 0.69
C ILE A 138 -1.90 -15.08 1.97
N GLU A 139 -1.35 -15.51 3.09
CA GLU A 139 -1.96 -15.43 4.42
C GLU A 139 -1.00 -14.69 5.36
N LEU A 140 -1.52 -13.66 6.04
CA LEU A 140 -0.88 -12.99 7.16
C LEU A 140 -1.58 -13.40 8.46
N ASP A 141 -0.81 -13.86 9.43
CA ASP A 141 -1.27 -14.30 10.74
C ASP A 141 -0.92 -13.27 11.81
N PHE A 142 -1.96 -12.64 12.37
CA PHE A 142 -1.90 -11.62 13.40
C PHE A 142 -2.08 -12.21 14.80
N SER A 143 -1.99 -13.53 15.00
CA SER A 143 -2.25 -14.18 16.30
C SER A 143 -1.40 -13.63 17.45
N SER A 144 -0.21 -13.07 17.16
CA SER A 144 0.64 -12.40 18.17
C SER A 144 -0.01 -11.16 18.78
N PHE A 145 -0.95 -10.54 18.06
CA PHE A 145 -1.80 -9.43 18.51
C PHE A 145 -3.13 -9.90 19.13
N GLY A 146 -3.37 -11.22 19.21
CA GLY A 146 -4.67 -11.79 19.53
C GLY A 146 -5.62 -11.69 18.33
N THR A 147 -6.34 -10.58 18.24
CA THR A 147 -7.10 -10.21 17.03
C THR A 147 -6.94 -8.71 16.76
N VAL A 148 -7.10 -8.33 15.50
CA VAL A 148 -7.01 -6.94 15.04
C VAL A 148 -8.33 -6.48 14.44
N VAL A 149 -8.44 -5.17 14.28
CA VAL A 149 -9.45 -4.58 13.39
C VAL A 149 -8.77 -4.24 12.07
N MET A 150 -9.14 -4.92 10.99
CA MET A 150 -8.57 -4.68 9.67
C MET A 150 -9.25 -3.47 9.02
N ARG A 151 -8.48 -2.50 8.52
CA ARG A 151 -9.00 -1.28 7.87
C ARG A 151 -8.89 -1.32 6.36
N GLY A 152 -7.85 -1.94 5.83
CA GLY A 152 -7.64 -2.06 4.40
C GLY A 152 -6.20 -2.37 4.05
N LEU A 153 -5.95 -2.40 2.75
CA LEU A 153 -4.66 -2.72 2.17
C LEU A 153 -4.58 -2.16 0.75
N TYR A 154 -3.38 -2.07 0.20
CA TYR A 154 -3.22 -1.92 -1.23
C TYR A 154 -3.21 -3.27 -1.91
N ILE A 155 -3.93 -3.32 -3.02
CA ILE A 155 -3.89 -4.41 -3.98
C ILE A 155 -3.12 -3.91 -5.20
N VAL A 156 -2.25 -4.76 -5.74
CA VAL A 156 -1.34 -4.42 -6.83
C VAL A 156 -1.44 -5.50 -7.90
N ASP A 157 -1.44 -5.09 -9.16
CA ASP A 157 -1.24 -5.95 -10.32
C ASP A 157 -2.29 -7.07 -10.46
N ILE A 158 -3.57 -6.72 -10.32
CA ILE A 158 -4.70 -7.59 -10.63
C ILE A 158 -5.20 -7.27 -12.04
N GLU A 159 -4.94 -8.18 -12.96
CA GLU A 159 -5.38 -8.13 -14.35
C GLU A 159 -6.77 -8.73 -14.56
N GLU A 160 -7.35 -8.52 -15.74
CA GLU A 160 -8.73 -8.94 -16.05
C GLU A 160 -8.92 -10.47 -15.97
N ASN A 161 -7.87 -11.23 -16.30
CA ASN A 161 -7.83 -12.70 -16.17
C ASN A 161 -7.69 -13.18 -14.71
N GLU A 162 -7.51 -12.27 -13.76
CA GLU A 162 -7.50 -12.53 -12.31
C GLU A 162 -8.80 -12.08 -11.62
N ARG A 163 -9.80 -11.61 -12.38
CA ARG A 163 -11.13 -11.24 -11.87
C ARG A 163 -11.79 -12.41 -11.12
N GLY A 164 -12.25 -12.16 -9.90
CA GLY A 164 -12.71 -13.20 -8.97
C GLY A 164 -11.68 -13.57 -7.91
N SER A 165 -10.48 -12.97 -7.94
CA SER A 165 -9.56 -12.98 -6.80
C SER A 165 -10.23 -12.36 -5.57
N THR A 166 -9.91 -12.83 -4.36
CA THR A 166 -10.66 -12.46 -3.15
C THR A 166 -9.76 -12.10 -1.98
N LEU A 167 -10.18 -11.13 -1.18
CA LEU A 167 -9.77 -10.95 0.20
C LEU A 167 -10.71 -11.72 1.13
N GLU A 168 -10.16 -12.50 2.04
CA GLU A 168 -10.85 -13.18 3.13
C GLU A 168 -10.21 -12.77 4.46
N LEU A 169 -11.04 -12.43 5.45
CA LEU A 169 -10.59 -12.20 6.82
C LEU A 169 -11.17 -13.30 7.70
N LEU A 170 -10.30 -13.89 8.51
CA LEU A 170 -10.65 -15.06 9.32
C LEU A 170 -10.47 -14.76 10.81
N ASP A 171 -11.37 -15.30 11.62
CA ASP A 171 -11.25 -15.26 13.07
C ASP A 171 -10.21 -16.28 13.58
N ALA A 172 -9.99 -16.31 14.89
CA ALA A 172 -9.01 -17.20 15.53
C ALA A 172 -9.33 -18.70 15.36
N SER A 173 -10.57 -19.07 15.05
CA SER A 173 -10.95 -20.46 14.74
C SER A 173 -10.68 -20.85 13.28
N GLY A 174 -10.26 -19.89 12.45
CA GLY A 174 -10.09 -20.07 11.01
C GLY A 174 -11.38 -19.96 10.21
N ARG A 175 -12.46 -19.44 10.81
CA ARG A 175 -13.72 -19.17 10.09
C ARG A 175 -13.64 -17.82 9.39
N VAL A 176 -14.10 -17.78 8.13
CA VAL A 176 -14.20 -16.54 7.35
C VAL A 176 -15.31 -15.66 7.95
N ILE A 177 -14.95 -14.46 8.41
CA ILE A 177 -15.86 -13.45 8.97
C ILE A 177 -16.11 -12.29 8.00
N TYR A 178 -15.28 -12.17 6.96
CA TYR A 178 -15.46 -11.19 5.89
C TYR A 178 -14.85 -11.72 4.60
N LYS A 179 -15.52 -11.45 3.47
CA LYS A 179 -15.05 -11.82 2.14
C LYS A 179 -15.41 -10.73 1.13
N LYS A 180 -14.45 -10.34 0.28
CA LYS A 180 -14.64 -9.34 -0.77
C LYS A 180 -13.85 -9.72 -2.01
N GLU A 181 -14.45 -9.56 -3.19
CA GLU A 181 -13.72 -9.66 -4.45
C GLU A 181 -12.77 -8.48 -4.60
N LEU A 182 -11.56 -8.73 -5.09
CA LEU A 182 -10.57 -7.70 -5.35
C LEU A 182 -10.93 -6.94 -6.63
N PRO A 183 -10.73 -5.61 -6.66
CA PRO A 183 -10.87 -4.85 -7.90
C PRO A 183 -9.76 -5.25 -8.89
N VAL A 184 -10.11 -5.25 -10.18
CA VAL A 184 -9.12 -5.32 -11.27
C VAL A 184 -8.39 -3.98 -11.33
N THR A 185 -7.11 -3.96 -10.96
CA THR A 185 -6.28 -2.76 -10.96
C THR A 185 -5.66 -2.50 -12.34
N GLY A 186 -5.41 -3.56 -13.11
CA GLY A 186 -4.62 -3.58 -14.33
C GLY A 186 -3.13 -3.80 -14.07
N ALA A 187 -2.42 -4.13 -15.15
CA ALA A 187 -1.00 -4.49 -15.12
C ALA A 187 -0.14 -3.39 -14.47
N TYR A 188 0.65 -3.78 -13.46
CA TYR A 188 1.56 -2.94 -12.67
C TYR A 188 0.89 -1.77 -11.93
N LYS A 189 -0.44 -1.71 -11.89
CA LYS A 189 -1.19 -0.66 -11.19
C LYS A 189 -1.53 -1.10 -9.78
N PHE A 190 -1.85 -0.13 -8.93
CA PHE A 190 -2.26 -0.38 -7.55
C PHE A 190 -3.54 0.37 -7.24
N GLN A 191 -4.30 -0.16 -6.30
CA GLN A 191 -5.50 0.49 -5.79
C GLN A 191 -5.63 0.26 -4.27
N PRO A 192 -5.96 1.31 -3.51
CA PRO A 192 -6.36 1.15 -2.12
C PRO A 192 -7.69 0.39 -2.01
N LEU A 193 -7.72 -0.64 -1.19
CA LEU A 193 -8.93 -1.38 -0.81
C LEU A 193 -9.29 -1.02 0.63
N VAL A 194 -10.19 -0.04 0.78
CA VAL A 194 -10.77 0.35 2.07
C VAL A 194 -11.89 -0.63 2.44
N LEU A 195 -11.82 -1.16 3.66
CA LEU A 195 -12.91 -1.95 4.23
C LEU A 195 -13.97 -1.02 4.82
N GLU A 196 -15.22 -1.39 4.65
CA GLU A 196 -16.35 -0.52 4.96
C GLU A 196 -16.45 -0.20 6.46
N GLY A 197 -17.02 0.98 6.76
CA GLY A 197 -17.22 1.46 8.13
C GLY A 197 -15.91 1.64 8.88
N ASN A 198 -15.86 1.10 10.11
CA ASN A 198 -14.69 1.21 10.98
C ASN A 198 -13.67 0.08 10.80
N GLY A 199 -13.78 -0.70 9.71
CA GLY A 199 -13.03 -1.92 9.50
C GLY A 199 -13.72 -3.16 10.05
N VAL A 200 -13.05 -4.30 9.91
CA VAL A 200 -13.55 -5.62 10.32
C VAL A 200 -12.83 -6.05 11.60
N SER A 201 -13.57 -6.21 12.70
CA SER A 201 -13.04 -6.63 14.00
C SER A 201 -12.92 -8.15 14.13
N GLY A 202 -12.07 -8.61 15.05
CA GLY A 202 -11.93 -10.04 15.37
C GLY A 202 -11.08 -10.80 14.36
N VAL A 203 -10.28 -10.09 13.55
CA VAL A 203 -9.44 -10.68 12.51
C VAL A 203 -8.19 -11.26 13.16
N ALA A 204 -8.02 -12.58 13.07
CA ALA A 204 -6.76 -13.24 13.39
C ALA A 204 -5.89 -13.43 12.14
N LYS A 205 -6.51 -13.58 10.97
CA LYS A 205 -5.80 -13.82 9.72
C LYS A 205 -6.39 -13.02 8.56
N LEU A 206 -5.52 -12.50 7.71
CA LEU A 206 -5.87 -11.96 6.40
C LEU A 206 -5.40 -12.94 5.34
N ARG A 207 -6.28 -13.37 4.44
CA ARG A 207 -5.95 -14.22 3.31
C ARG A 207 -6.34 -13.52 2.01
N VAL A 208 -5.43 -13.49 1.06
CA VAL A 208 -5.68 -13.02 -0.31
C VAL A 208 -5.51 -14.20 -1.24
N ASN A 209 -6.56 -14.55 -1.97
CA ASN A 209 -6.56 -15.62 -2.96
C ASN A 209 -6.49 -14.98 -4.36
N PHE A 210 -5.40 -15.25 -5.07
CA PHE A 210 -5.25 -14.86 -6.47
C PHE A 210 -5.65 -16.02 -7.36
N ILE A 211 -6.63 -15.79 -8.22
CA ILE A 211 -7.05 -16.80 -9.17
C ILE A 211 -6.19 -16.75 -10.43
N THR A 212 -6.26 -17.81 -11.22
CA THR A 212 -5.65 -17.88 -12.55
C THR A 212 -6.69 -18.42 -13.51
N LYS A 213 -6.75 -17.86 -14.73
CA LYS A 213 -7.62 -18.34 -15.80
C LYS A 213 -6.76 -18.87 -16.92
N ASP A 214 -7.02 -20.12 -17.33
CA ASP A 214 -6.25 -20.81 -18.38
C ASP A 214 -4.74 -20.89 -18.08
N GLY A 215 -4.38 -20.94 -16.79
CA GLY A 215 -2.98 -20.97 -16.33
C GLY A 215 -2.22 -19.66 -16.53
N ARG A 216 -2.94 -18.56 -16.80
CA ARG A 216 -2.41 -17.20 -16.94
C ARG A 216 -2.96 -16.31 -15.84
N GLY A 217 -2.08 -15.57 -15.18
CA GLY A 217 -2.43 -14.65 -14.09
C GLY A 217 -2.30 -15.30 -12.72
N GLY A 218 -2.47 -14.49 -11.69
CA GLY A 218 -2.24 -14.80 -10.29
C GLY A 218 -0.89 -14.26 -9.81
N SER A 219 -0.42 -13.18 -10.43
CA SER A 219 0.79 -12.41 -10.11
C SER A 219 0.52 -11.24 -9.17
N GLY A 220 -0.74 -11.04 -8.79
CA GLY A 220 -1.14 -10.02 -7.84
C GLY A 220 -0.28 -9.95 -6.58
N ALA A 221 -0.18 -8.75 -6.04
CA ALA A 221 0.57 -8.46 -4.83
C ALA A 221 -0.24 -7.59 -3.89
N ILE A 222 0.21 -7.52 -2.64
CA ILE A 222 -0.36 -6.66 -1.60
C ILE A 222 0.72 -5.83 -0.93
N ASP A 223 0.32 -4.66 -0.44
CA ASP A 223 1.19 -3.77 0.32
C ASP A 223 0.36 -2.92 1.28
N VAL A 224 1.03 -2.22 2.21
CA VAL A 224 0.47 -1.23 3.14
C VAL A 224 -0.84 -1.72 3.76
N ILE A 225 -0.73 -2.74 4.62
CA ILE A 225 -1.84 -3.27 5.38
C ILE A 225 -2.05 -2.40 6.62
N GLN A 226 -3.24 -1.80 6.72
CA GLN A 226 -3.62 -0.93 7.83
C GLN A 226 -4.57 -1.67 8.78
N PHE A 227 -4.25 -1.68 10.07
CA PHE A 227 -5.05 -2.34 11.10
C PHE A 227 -4.90 -1.66 12.48
N CYS A 228 -5.82 -1.93 13.39
CA CYS A 228 -5.71 -1.50 14.79
C CYS A 228 -5.36 -2.69 15.68
N PRO A 229 -4.25 -2.62 16.45
CA PRO A 229 -3.94 -3.66 17.43
C PRO A 229 -4.94 -3.59 18.59
N GLY A 230 -5.47 -4.74 19.04
CA GLY A 230 -6.29 -4.81 20.26
C GLY A 230 -7.81 -4.65 20.07
N GLY A 231 -8.35 -4.92 18.89
CA GLY A 231 -9.80 -5.09 18.68
C GLY A 231 -10.65 -3.81 18.69
N VAL A 232 -10.05 -2.63 18.88
CA VAL A 232 -10.74 -1.33 18.82
C VAL A 232 -9.97 -0.40 17.90
N CYS A 233 -10.65 0.18 16.90
CA CYS A 233 -10.11 1.31 16.15
C CYS A 233 -10.70 2.61 16.68
N PRO A 234 -9.89 3.69 16.82
CA PRO A 234 -10.42 5.03 16.95
C PRO A 234 -11.36 5.34 15.78
N ARG A 235 -12.43 6.08 16.06
CA ARG A 235 -13.35 6.58 15.04
C ARG A 235 -12.75 7.77 14.32
#